data_AF-A0A2L0AC14-F1
#
_entry.id   AF-A0A2L0AC14-F1
#
_cell.length_a   1.000
_cell.length_b   1.000
_cell.length_c   1.000
_cell.angle_alpha   90.00
_cell.angle_beta   90.00
_cell.angle_gamma   90.00
#
_symmetry.space_group_name_H-M   'P 1'
#
loop_
_entity.id
_entity.type
_entity.pdbx_description
1 polymer ?
#
loop_
_entity_poly.entity_id
_entity_poly.type
_entity_poly.pdbx_seq_one_letter_code
_entity_poly.pdbx_strand_id
1 'polypeptide(L)'
;MASPSFIRQLLHACALSTATASLMSCAPQAPDQNETAQAPVNESAVNAAVPPPRIVPATIPPLDRQQLLAAIGASSDAFASRSPVPEDVVALAGRPFQIKLPFGCNGPSDELESNWAGWSYDSRTRALKLTARVEITKALPMLAQLVQADSYDAVEGFWIRRPWTSQEVCPRNARLSSSPSAVTQPDRQTVGFVQLFGKDDPRTLRRGGRPYAATIKLDEGAHPGAQGYQLSISGRIGAFSDRQPIHCTAADAEVRPVCLVAVELTRVAFDDPESGVNLSEWAL
;
A
#
# COMPACT_ATOMS: atom_id res chain seq x y z
N MET A 1 -8.75 6.18 56.75
CA MET A 1 -9.05 7.61 56.58
C MET A 1 -9.48 7.80 55.14
N ALA A 2 -10.74 7.59 54.81
CA ALA A 2 -11.90 8.49 54.93
C ALA A 2 -12.27 8.99 53.52
N SER A 3 -13.33 8.38 52.98
CA SER A 3 -14.15 8.84 51.86
C SER A 3 -14.91 10.12 52.26
N PRO A 4 -15.46 10.90 51.32
CA PRO A 4 -16.85 10.68 50.83
C PRO A 4 -16.98 10.98 49.31
N SER A 5 -17.81 10.37 48.45
CA SER A 5 -19.26 10.07 48.40
C SER A 5 -20.17 11.30 48.45
N PHE A 6 -20.97 11.54 47.40
CA PHE A 6 -22.33 12.17 47.35
C PHE A 6 -22.66 12.48 45.86
N ILE A 7 -23.47 11.69 45.13
CA ILE A 7 -24.95 11.75 44.95
C ILE A 7 -25.41 12.98 44.11
N ARG A 8 -26.06 12.79 42.93
CA ARG A 8 -27.53 12.70 42.76
C ARG A 8 -27.98 12.57 41.28
N GLN A 9 -29.08 11.85 41.12
CA GLN A 9 -29.87 11.61 39.89
C GLN A 9 -30.64 12.87 39.43
N LEU A 10 -31.07 12.89 38.16
CA LEU A 10 -32.33 13.51 37.73
C LEU A 10 -32.93 12.75 36.53
N LEU A 11 -34.05 12.09 36.80
CA LEU A 11 -35.10 11.66 35.86
C LEU A 11 -35.97 12.88 35.47
N HIS A 12 -36.54 12.90 34.26
CA HIS A 12 -37.86 13.42 33.80
C HIS A 12 -38.00 12.94 32.33
N ALA A 13 -38.88 12.04 31.88
CA ALA A 13 -40.35 11.91 31.91
C ALA A 13 -41.11 12.72 30.83
N CYS A 14 -42.04 12.02 30.16
CA CYS A 14 -43.17 12.45 29.29
C CYS A 14 -42.89 12.81 27.81
N ALA A 15 -43.74 12.51 26.82
CA ALA A 15 -44.93 11.66 26.66
C ALA A 15 -45.46 11.80 25.21
N LEU A 16 -46.43 10.94 24.86
CA LEU A 16 -47.49 11.05 23.83
C LEU A 16 -47.28 10.52 22.40
N SER A 17 -47.95 9.37 22.21
CA SER A 17 -48.53 8.81 20.99
C SER A 17 -49.58 9.73 20.33
N THR A 18 -49.78 9.58 19.01
CA THR A 18 -51.11 9.46 18.37
C THR A 18 -50.99 8.85 16.98
N ALA A 19 -51.82 7.85 16.71
CA ALA A 19 -52.06 7.23 15.42
C ALA A 19 -53.32 7.83 14.78
N THR A 20 -53.33 8.01 13.45
CA THR A 20 -54.57 8.16 12.67
C THR A 20 -54.38 7.54 11.28
N ALA A 21 -55.19 6.51 11.00
CA ALA A 21 -55.42 5.93 9.69
C ALA A 21 -56.80 6.36 9.21
N SER A 22 -56.92 6.74 7.93
CA SER A 22 -58.21 6.83 7.23
C SER A 22 -58.04 6.33 5.79
N LEU A 23 -58.82 5.31 5.45
CA LEU A 23 -59.01 4.72 4.12
C LEU A 23 -60.30 5.27 3.48
N MET A 24 -60.45 4.97 2.18
CA MET A 24 -61.64 5.00 1.34
C MET A 24 -61.92 6.29 0.54
N SER A 25 -61.77 6.18 -0.78
CA SER A 25 -62.91 6.39 -1.66
C SER A 25 -62.76 5.57 -2.95
N CYS A 26 -63.86 4.98 -3.39
CA CYS A 26 -64.01 4.06 -4.52
C CYS A 26 -65.24 4.52 -5.30
N ALA A 27 -65.14 4.65 -6.63
CA ALA A 27 -66.22 4.49 -7.65
C ALA A 27 -65.67 4.92 -9.03
N PRO A 28 -66.37 4.65 -10.16
CA PRO A 28 -66.50 3.36 -10.86
C PRO A 28 -66.03 3.42 -12.34
N GLN A 29 -65.84 2.26 -12.98
CA GLN A 29 -65.41 2.12 -14.39
C GLN A 29 -66.58 1.91 -15.40
N ALA A 30 -66.29 2.35 -16.64
CA ALA A 30 -66.72 1.86 -17.98
C ALA A 30 -67.86 2.61 -18.70
N PRO A 31 -67.94 2.59 -20.07
CA PRO A 31 -67.03 2.01 -21.08
C PRO A 31 -66.59 2.97 -22.23
N ASP A 32 -65.68 2.45 -23.07
CA ASP A 32 -65.07 3.02 -24.28
C ASP A 32 -65.97 3.80 -25.24
N GLN A 33 -65.45 4.89 -25.80
CA GLN A 33 -65.63 5.22 -27.23
C GLN A 33 -64.33 5.73 -27.87
N ASN A 34 -64.02 5.05 -28.97
CA ASN A 34 -62.92 5.25 -29.89
C ASN A 34 -63.32 6.38 -30.85
N GLU A 35 -62.70 7.56 -30.77
CA GLU A 35 -62.83 8.59 -31.80
C GLU A 35 -61.47 9.21 -32.13
N THR A 36 -61.02 8.89 -33.34
CA THR A 36 -59.84 9.38 -34.02
C THR A 36 -59.94 10.90 -34.20
N ALA A 37 -59.10 11.67 -33.51
CA ALA A 37 -58.86 13.08 -33.82
C ALA A 37 -57.35 13.34 -33.85
N GLN A 38 -56.82 13.53 -35.05
CA GLN A 38 -55.44 13.95 -35.30
C GLN A 38 -55.21 15.34 -34.68
N ALA A 39 -54.36 15.41 -33.66
CA ALA A 39 -53.79 16.66 -33.19
C ALA A 39 -52.64 17.09 -34.14
N PRO A 40 -52.49 18.39 -34.44
CA PRO A 40 -51.43 18.87 -35.30
C PRO A 40 -50.08 18.61 -34.63
N VAL A 41 -49.13 18.09 -35.41
CA VAL A 41 -47.75 17.83 -35.00
C VAL A 41 -47.14 19.18 -34.62
N ASN A 42 -46.95 19.41 -33.32
CA ASN A 42 -46.23 20.57 -32.82
C ASN A 42 -44.74 20.30 -33.03
N GLU A 43 -44.24 20.66 -34.21
CA GLU A 43 -42.82 20.62 -34.54
C GLU A 43 -42.12 21.78 -33.84
N SER A 44 -41.79 21.55 -32.57
CA SER A 44 -40.79 22.31 -31.84
C SER A 44 -40.01 21.33 -30.99
N ALA A 45 -39.20 20.53 -31.68
CA ALA A 45 -38.09 19.84 -31.04
C ALA A 45 -37.12 20.92 -30.54
N VAL A 46 -37.23 21.22 -29.24
CA VAL A 46 -36.22 22.00 -28.51
C VAL A 46 -34.91 21.22 -28.64
N ASN A 47 -34.02 21.73 -29.47
CA ASN A 47 -32.67 21.21 -29.64
C ASN A 47 -31.91 21.51 -28.34
N ALA A 48 -32.04 20.62 -27.35
CA ALA A 48 -31.26 20.69 -26.13
C ALA A 48 -29.80 20.41 -26.51
N ALA A 49 -28.99 21.46 -26.62
CA ALA A 49 -27.56 21.35 -26.85
C ALA A 49 -26.97 20.47 -25.74
N VAL A 50 -26.40 19.31 -26.14
CA VAL A 50 -25.63 18.45 -25.25
C VAL A 50 -24.48 19.30 -24.70
N PRO A 51 -24.36 19.48 -23.37
CA PRO A 51 -23.24 20.22 -22.82
C PRO A 51 -21.94 19.54 -23.24
N PRO A 52 -20.89 20.30 -23.62
CA PRO A 52 -19.64 19.72 -24.06
C PRO A 52 -19.10 18.77 -22.98
N PRO A 53 -18.52 17.62 -23.38
CA PRO A 53 -18.01 16.66 -22.42
C PRO A 53 -17.01 17.34 -21.49
N ARG A 54 -17.22 17.22 -20.17
CA ARG A 54 -16.22 17.67 -19.20
C ARG A 54 -14.96 16.83 -19.38
N ILE A 55 -13.88 17.47 -19.79
CA ILE A 55 -12.56 16.85 -19.78
C ILE A 55 -12.15 16.74 -18.31
N VAL A 56 -12.24 15.53 -17.75
CA VAL A 56 -11.63 15.23 -16.45
C VAL A 56 -10.12 15.17 -16.68
N PRO A 57 -9.29 15.98 -15.97
CA PRO A 57 -7.85 15.89 -16.12
C PRO A 57 -7.38 14.47 -15.80
N ALA A 58 -6.58 13.88 -16.69
CA ALA A 58 -5.97 12.59 -16.42
C ALA A 58 -5.11 12.69 -15.16
N THR A 59 -5.44 11.92 -14.13
CA THR A 59 -4.63 11.84 -12.92
C THR A 59 -3.28 11.23 -13.29
N ILE A 60 -2.19 11.88 -12.89
CA ILE A 60 -0.84 11.35 -13.10
C ILE A 60 -0.76 9.98 -12.40
N PRO A 61 -0.37 8.90 -13.10
CA PRO A 61 -0.30 7.57 -12.49
C PRO A 61 0.74 7.55 -11.36
N PRO A 62 0.56 6.65 -10.36
CA PRO A 62 1.58 6.41 -9.36
C PRO A 62 2.90 6.00 -10.02
N LEU A 63 4.01 6.40 -9.41
CA LEU A 63 5.33 5.94 -9.78
C LEU A 63 5.38 4.42 -9.66
N ASP A 64 5.72 3.76 -10.75
CA ASP A 64 5.97 2.32 -10.76
C ASP A 64 7.42 2.01 -10.35
N ARG A 65 7.72 0.71 -10.25
CA ARG A 65 9.05 0.24 -9.89
C ARG A 65 10.13 0.70 -10.86
N GLN A 66 9.87 0.71 -12.17
CA GLN A 66 10.88 1.08 -13.15
C GLN A 66 11.26 2.55 -13.00
N GLN A 67 10.28 3.42 -12.86
CA GLN A 67 10.48 4.86 -12.64
C GLN A 67 11.22 5.12 -11.33
N LEU A 68 10.87 4.39 -10.28
CA LEU A 68 11.52 4.50 -8.97
C LEU A 68 12.99 4.05 -9.02
N LEU A 69 13.27 2.91 -9.66
CA LEU A 69 14.64 2.44 -9.86
C LEU A 69 15.48 3.39 -10.73
N ALA A 70 14.88 4.04 -11.72
CA ALA A 70 15.56 5.06 -12.52
C ALA A 70 15.95 6.28 -11.67
N ALA A 71 15.05 6.79 -10.83
CA ALA A 71 15.33 7.90 -9.92
C ALA A 71 16.43 7.56 -8.90
N ILE A 72 16.43 6.32 -8.39
CA ILE A 72 17.48 5.81 -7.50
C ILE A 72 18.81 5.69 -8.23
N GLY A 73 18.81 5.26 -9.49
CA GLY A 73 19.99 5.22 -10.35
C GLY A 73 20.59 6.62 -10.54
N ALA A 74 19.75 7.61 -10.85
CA ALA A 74 20.17 9.00 -10.98
C ALA A 74 20.72 9.58 -9.67
N SER A 75 20.10 9.23 -8.53
CA SER A 75 20.58 9.66 -7.21
C SER A 75 21.93 9.01 -6.84
N SER A 76 22.09 7.71 -7.17
CA SER A 76 23.37 6.99 -7.00
C SER A 76 24.49 7.65 -7.81
N ASP A 77 24.20 8.01 -9.06
CA ASP A 77 25.17 8.63 -9.98
C ASP A 77 25.55 10.05 -9.52
N ALA A 78 24.57 10.86 -9.10
CA ALA A 78 24.81 12.18 -8.51
C ALA A 78 25.68 12.07 -7.25
N PHE A 79 25.40 11.13 -6.36
CA PHE A 79 26.21 10.87 -5.17
C PHE A 79 27.64 10.47 -5.53
N ALA A 80 27.82 9.49 -6.42
CA ALA A 80 29.14 8.96 -6.81
C ALA A 80 29.99 10.04 -7.51
N SER A 81 29.37 10.87 -8.35
CA SER A 81 30.02 11.97 -9.05
C SER A 81 30.19 13.25 -8.21
N ARG A 82 29.63 13.29 -6.99
CA ARG A 82 29.54 14.48 -6.14
C ARG A 82 28.84 15.66 -6.85
N SER A 83 27.87 15.34 -7.68
CA SER A 83 27.03 16.31 -8.38
C SER A 83 25.73 16.56 -7.59
N PRO A 84 25.04 17.70 -7.83
CA PRO A 84 23.70 17.91 -7.30
C PRO A 84 22.73 16.82 -7.77
N VAL A 85 21.79 16.44 -6.91
CA VAL A 85 20.70 15.53 -7.29
C VAL A 85 19.84 16.21 -8.37
N PRO A 86 19.48 15.50 -9.46
CA PRO A 86 18.66 16.06 -10.53
C PRO A 86 17.31 16.63 -10.04
N GLU A 87 16.87 17.75 -10.63
CA GLU A 87 15.64 18.44 -10.21
C GLU A 87 14.39 17.58 -10.39
N ASP A 88 14.36 16.70 -11.39
CA ASP A 88 13.27 15.76 -11.64
C ASP A 88 13.15 14.70 -10.54
N VAL A 89 14.29 14.29 -9.94
CA VAL A 89 14.31 13.44 -8.75
C VAL A 89 13.78 14.21 -7.54
N VAL A 90 14.21 15.46 -7.33
CA VAL A 90 13.71 16.30 -6.23
C VAL A 90 12.20 16.51 -6.34
N ALA A 91 11.68 16.70 -7.56
CA ALA A 91 10.26 16.86 -7.85
C ALA A 91 9.42 15.60 -7.62
N LEU A 92 10.03 14.45 -7.28
CA LEU A 92 9.28 13.26 -6.89
C LEU A 92 8.65 13.38 -5.51
N ALA A 93 9.12 14.29 -4.65
CA ALA A 93 8.52 14.52 -3.34
C ALA A 93 7.01 14.76 -3.46
N GLY A 94 6.22 14.02 -2.69
CA GLY A 94 4.78 14.02 -2.71
C GLY A 94 4.14 13.25 -3.86
N ARG A 95 4.86 12.66 -4.82
CA ARG A 95 4.26 11.83 -5.88
C ARG A 95 3.71 10.52 -5.29
N PRO A 96 2.53 10.04 -5.74
CA PRO A 96 2.09 8.70 -5.38
C PRO A 96 3.03 7.66 -5.99
N PHE A 97 3.20 6.52 -5.32
CA PHE A 97 3.93 5.37 -5.84
C PHE A 97 3.20 4.07 -5.52
N GLN A 98 3.46 3.05 -6.32
CA GLN A 98 3.02 1.69 -6.06
C GLN A 98 4.04 0.70 -6.62
N ILE A 99 4.45 -0.25 -5.78
CA ILE A 99 5.34 -1.33 -6.18
C ILE A 99 4.92 -2.64 -5.52
N LYS A 100 5.52 -3.74 -5.97
CA LYS A 100 5.37 -5.06 -5.38
C LYS A 100 6.73 -5.70 -5.11
N LEU A 101 6.89 -6.22 -3.90
CA LEU A 101 8.07 -6.96 -3.47
C LEU A 101 7.75 -8.47 -3.50
N PRO A 102 8.30 -9.23 -4.46
CA PRO A 102 8.06 -10.67 -4.52
C PRO A 102 8.80 -11.39 -3.38
N PHE A 103 8.15 -12.39 -2.78
CA PHE A 103 8.69 -13.24 -1.73
C PHE A 103 8.19 -14.68 -1.86
N GLY A 104 8.78 -15.62 -1.11
CA GLY A 104 8.40 -17.03 -1.17
C GLY A 104 8.78 -17.72 -2.49
N CYS A 105 9.73 -17.16 -3.24
CA CYS A 105 10.12 -17.65 -4.56
C CYS A 105 10.74 -19.06 -4.56
N ASN A 106 11.18 -19.55 -3.41
CA ASN A 106 11.73 -20.90 -3.23
C ASN A 106 10.70 -21.89 -2.65
N GLY A 107 9.43 -21.50 -2.58
CA GLY A 107 8.37 -22.31 -1.98
C GLY A 107 8.11 -22.00 -0.51
N PRO A 108 7.39 -22.88 0.20
CA PRO A 108 7.03 -22.68 1.59
C PRO A 108 8.27 -22.75 2.49
N SER A 109 8.18 -22.11 3.66
CA SER A 109 9.23 -22.09 4.67
C SER A 109 8.64 -22.31 6.06
N ASP A 110 9.31 -23.16 6.85
CA ASP A 110 9.01 -23.34 8.26
C ASP A 110 9.63 -22.24 9.14
N GLU A 111 10.54 -21.43 8.57
CA GLU A 111 11.30 -20.38 9.25
C GLU A 111 10.70 -18.98 8.97
N LEU A 112 9.38 -18.84 9.11
CA LEU A 112 8.70 -17.57 8.83
C LEU A 112 9.21 -16.40 9.69
N GLU A 113 9.67 -16.68 10.90
CA GLU A 113 10.15 -15.66 11.84
C GLU A 113 11.56 -15.16 11.52
N SER A 114 12.41 -16.02 10.94
CA SER A 114 13.80 -15.70 10.60
C SER A 114 13.91 -15.03 9.24
N ASN A 115 12.95 -15.29 8.35
CA ASN A 115 12.90 -14.66 7.03
C ASN A 115 12.27 -13.27 7.10
N TRP A 116 12.70 -12.38 6.22
CA TRP A 116 12.04 -11.07 6.09
C TRP A 116 10.58 -11.23 5.64
N ALA A 117 10.28 -12.22 4.79
CA ALA A 117 8.95 -12.58 4.37
C ALA A 117 8.95 -14.04 3.90
N GLY A 118 7.83 -14.71 4.11
CA GLY A 118 7.68 -16.13 3.80
C GLY A 118 6.23 -16.58 3.90
N TRP A 119 6.00 -17.81 3.47
CA TRP A 119 4.70 -18.46 3.58
C TRP A 119 4.81 -19.92 3.98
N SER A 120 3.78 -20.45 4.62
CA SER A 120 3.63 -21.88 4.87
C SER A 120 2.20 -22.32 4.65
N TYR A 121 2.00 -23.62 4.42
CA TYR A 121 0.67 -24.17 4.17
C TYR A 121 0.49 -25.50 4.92
N ASP A 122 -0.60 -25.59 5.68
CA ASP A 122 -1.06 -26.84 6.29
C ASP A 122 -2.20 -27.42 5.45
N SER A 123 -1.95 -28.55 4.79
CA SER A 123 -2.92 -29.21 3.92
C SER A 123 -4.09 -29.84 4.69
N ARG A 124 -3.91 -30.19 5.97
CA ARG A 124 -4.98 -30.77 6.80
C ARG A 124 -6.01 -29.72 7.19
N THR A 125 -5.54 -28.51 7.52
CA THR A 125 -6.43 -27.39 7.91
C THR A 125 -6.74 -26.45 6.76
N ARG A 126 -6.05 -26.61 5.62
CA ARG A 126 -6.05 -25.71 4.45
C ARG A 126 -5.65 -24.27 4.83
N ALA A 127 -4.80 -24.13 5.84
CA ALA A 127 -4.37 -22.83 6.34
C ALA A 127 -3.10 -22.38 5.62
N LEU A 128 -3.22 -21.31 4.83
CA LEU A 128 -2.11 -20.55 4.25
C LEU A 128 -1.69 -19.46 5.25
N LYS A 129 -0.43 -19.47 5.67
CA LYS A 129 0.15 -18.43 6.52
C LYS A 129 1.11 -17.58 5.70
N LEU A 130 1.00 -16.27 5.83
CA LEU A 130 1.84 -15.28 5.16
C LEU A 130 2.44 -14.33 6.20
N THR A 131 3.71 -14.00 6.06
CA THR A 131 4.41 -13.05 6.93
C THR A 131 5.35 -12.15 6.14
N ALA A 132 5.46 -10.88 6.55
CA ALA A 132 6.46 -9.93 6.08
C ALA A 132 6.84 -8.96 7.20
N ARG A 133 8.15 -8.78 7.42
CA ARG A 133 8.75 -7.98 8.48
C ARG A 133 9.35 -6.71 7.89
N VAL A 134 9.26 -5.63 8.65
CA VAL A 134 10.10 -4.46 8.40
C VAL A 134 11.55 -4.85 8.71
N GLU A 135 12.46 -4.50 7.81
CA GLU A 135 13.88 -4.84 7.91
C GLU A 135 14.74 -3.62 8.20
N ILE A 136 14.31 -2.46 7.69
CA ILE A 136 14.99 -1.20 7.91
C ILE A 136 14.42 -0.61 9.19
N THR A 137 15.23 -0.57 10.23
CA THR A 137 14.88 0.02 11.52
C THR A 137 15.99 0.92 12.00
N LYS A 138 15.69 1.85 12.92
CA LYS A 138 16.67 2.78 13.52
C LYS A 138 17.92 2.08 14.10
N ALA A 139 17.84 0.78 14.41
CA ALA A 139 18.97 -0.02 14.87
C ALA A 139 20.04 -0.31 13.80
N LEU A 140 19.76 -0.07 12.51
CA LEU A 140 20.74 -0.22 11.45
C LEU A 140 21.80 0.90 11.51
N PRO A 141 23.10 0.59 11.71
CA PRO A 141 24.12 1.62 11.94
C PRO A 141 24.24 2.65 10.81
N MET A 142 24.05 2.24 9.57
CA MET A 142 24.15 3.12 8.39
C MET A 142 23.09 4.24 8.35
N LEU A 143 21.97 4.08 9.06
CA LEU A 143 20.87 5.06 9.03
C LEU A 143 21.20 6.35 9.76
N ALA A 144 22.03 6.30 10.81
CA ALA A 144 22.46 7.49 11.53
C ALA A 144 23.16 8.47 10.57
N GLN A 145 24.00 7.95 9.66
CA GLN A 145 24.71 8.74 8.66
C GLN A 145 23.81 9.14 7.49
N LEU A 146 22.97 8.22 7.00
CA LEU A 146 22.24 8.41 5.76
C LEU A 146 21.04 9.35 5.92
N VAL A 147 20.32 9.25 7.03
CA VAL A 147 19.03 9.96 7.21
C VAL A 147 18.95 10.71 8.53
N GLN A 148 20.07 10.87 9.25
CA GLN A 148 20.10 11.46 10.60
C GLN A 148 19.06 10.78 11.52
N ALA A 149 19.04 9.45 11.53
CA ALA A 149 17.98 8.66 12.18
C ALA A 149 17.73 9.00 13.66
N ASP A 150 18.71 9.60 14.34
CA ASP A 150 18.57 10.07 15.73
C ASP A 150 17.60 11.24 15.90
N SER A 151 17.34 12.00 14.83
CA SER A 151 16.32 13.05 14.80
C SER A 151 14.88 12.51 14.77
N TYR A 152 14.70 11.22 14.51
CA TYR A 152 13.40 10.55 14.44
C TYR A 152 13.18 9.63 15.64
N ASP A 153 11.94 9.48 16.06
CA ASP A 153 11.54 8.54 17.10
C ASP A 153 11.58 7.09 16.61
N ALA A 154 11.25 6.87 15.33
CA ALA A 154 11.33 5.57 14.69
C ALA A 154 11.63 5.70 13.20
N VAL A 155 12.24 4.65 12.65
CA VAL A 155 12.39 4.42 11.22
C VAL A 155 11.90 3.01 10.96
N GLU A 156 11.03 2.83 9.97
CA GLU A 156 10.54 1.52 9.54
C GLU A 156 10.57 1.44 8.02
N GLY A 157 10.96 0.29 7.48
CA GLY A 157 11.11 0.18 6.03
C GLY A 157 11.42 -1.21 5.52
N PHE A 158 11.50 -1.29 4.19
CA PHE A 158 11.74 -2.52 3.44
C PHE A 158 12.86 -2.32 2.44
N TRP A 159 13.66 -3.37 2.24
CA TRP A 159 14.61 -3.40 1.14
C TRP A 159 13.92 -3.77 -0.17
N ILE A 160 14.25 -3.07 -1.25
CA ILE A 160 13.88 -3.48 -2.60
C ILE A 160 14.61 -4.78 -2.92
N ARG A 161 13.87 -5.85 -3.14
CA ARG A 161 14.45 -7.11 -3.62
C ARG A 161 14.86 -6.95 -5.08
N ARG A 162 16.10 -7.32 -5.40
CA ARG A 162 16.67 -7.26 -6.76
C ARG A 162 16.53 -5.87 -7.39
N PRO A 163 17.19 -4.84 -6.84
CA PRO A 163 17.07 -3.47 -7.35
C PRO A 163 17.62 -3.27 -8.77
N TRP A 164 18.21 -4.31 -9.38
CA TRP A 164 18.67 -4.32 -10.77
C TRP A 164 17.61 -4.81 -11.78
N THR A 165 16.38 -5.10 -11.34
CA THR A 165 15.29 -5.52 -12.25
C THR A 165 13.98 -4.81 -11.92
N SER A 166 13.24 -4.43 -12.96
CA SER A 166 11.86 -3.93 -12.88
C SER A 166 10.82 -5.03 -12.69
N GLN A 167 11.22 -6.31 -12.72
CA GLN A 167 10.30 -7.43 -12.56
C GLN A 167 9.84 -7.56 -11.11
N GLU A 168 8.52 -7.55 -10.93
CA GLU A 168 7.85 -7.63 -9.63
C GLU A 168 7.35 -9.02 -9.25
N VAL A 169 7.64 -10.01 -10.09
CA VAL A 169 7.28 -11.42 -9.87
C VAL A 169 8.52 -12.23 -9.51
N CYS A 170 8.31 -13.37 -8.85
CA CYS A 170 9.39 -14.32 -8.63
C CYS A 170 10.02 -14.76 -9.97
N PRO A 171 11.34 -14.96 -10.02
CA PRO A 171 12.00 -15.38 -11.25
C PRO A 171 11.53 -16.78 -11.64
N ARG A 172 11.07 -16.93 -12.88
CA ARG A 172 10.76 -18.26 -13.44
C ARG A 172 12.07 -19.05 -13.54
N ASN A 173 12.10 -20.26 -12.98
CA ASN A 173 13.26 -21.16 -12.96
C ASN A 173 14.42 -20.72 -12.03
N ALA A 174 14.12 -20.27 -10.82
CA ALA A 174 15.13 -19.93 -9.81
C ALA A 174 15.93 -21.13 -9.23
N ARG A 175 15.99 -22.29 -9.92
CA ARG A 175 16.97 -23.34 -9.60
C ARG A 175 18.34 -22.93 -10.17
N LEU A 176 18.86 -21.80 -9.70
CA LEU A 176 20.27 -21.49 -9.88
C LEU A 176 21.03 -22.46 -8.97
N SER A 177 22.00 -23.17 -9.56
CA SER A 177 22.86 -24.12 -8.86
C SER A 177 23.32 -23.54 -7.52
N SER A 178 23.10 -24.29 -6.45
CA SER A 178 23.61 -24.01 -5.11
C SER A 178 25.13 -24.13 -5.11
N SER A 179 25.82 -23.16 -5.71
CA SER A 179 27.25 -22.98 -5.49
C SER A 179 27.41 -22.30 -4.13
N PRO A 180 28.18 -22.88 -3.20
CA PRO A 180 28.27 -22.43 -1.81
C PRO A 180 29.09 -21.15 -1.62
N SER A 181 29.43 -20.42 -2.68
CA SER A 181 29.94 -19.04 -2.55
C SER A 181 28.78 -18.13 -2.16
N ALA A 182 28.43 -18.19 -0.88
CA ALA A 182 27.51 -17.29 -0.21
C ALA A 182 28.05 -15.87 -0.36
N VAL A 183 27.57 -15.15 -1.38
CA VAL A 183 27.52 -13.69 -1.29
C VAL A 183 26.62 -13.42 -0.10
N THR A 184 27.23 -12.94 0.99
CA THR A 184 26.53 -12.61 2.21
C THR A 184 25.35 -11.71 1.85
N GLN A 185 24.17 -12.03 2.39
CA GLN A 185 22.89 -11.37 2.13
C GLN A 185 22.91 -9.80 2.18
N PRO A 186 23.80 -9.11 2.92
CA PRO A 186 23.93 -7.65 2.91
C PRO A 186 24.33 -7.02 1.56
N ASP A 187 25.10 -7.71 0.72
CA ASP A 187 25.68 -7.11 -0.50
C ASP A 187 24.63 -6.84 -1.60
N ARG A 188 23.38 -7.28 -1.38
CA ARG A 188 22.26 -7.10 -2.32
C ARG A 188 21.24 -6.05 -1.87
N GLN A 189 21.38 -5.51 -0.65
CA GLN A 189 20.47 -4.54 -0.04
C GLN A 189 20.94 -3.11 -0.28
N THR A 190 21.01 -2.72 -1.55
CA THR A 190 21.51 -1.39 -1.93
C THR A 190 20.40 -0.35 -2.08
N VAL A 191 19.13 -0.74 -1.98
CA VAL A 191 18.01 0.19 -2.15
C VAL A 191 16.87 -0.16 -1.21
N GLY A 192 16.40 0.81 -0.44
CA GLY A 192 15.28 0.63 0.49
C GLY A 192 14.29 1.79 0.50
N PHE A 193 13.09 1.52 1.00
CA PHE A 193 12.10 2.55 1.35
C PHE A 193 12.03 2.68 2.85
N VAL A 194 11.97 3.92 3.33
CA VAL A 194 11.85 4.21 4.75
C VAL A 194 10.74 5.20 5.01
N GLN A 195 9.88 4.84 5.96
CA GLN A 195 9.02 5.80 6.62
C GLN A 195 9.71 6.26 7.90
N LEU A 196 9.77 7.58 8.03
CA LEU A 196 10.40 8.28 9.14
C LEU A 196 9.28 8.78 10.05
N PHE A 197 9.41 8.55 11.36
CA PHE A 197 8.42 8.99 12.33
C PHE A 197 9.07 9.95 13.32
N GLY A 198 8.66 11.22 13.27
CA GLY A 198 9.01 12.26 14.22
C GLY A 198 8.31 12.11 15.57
N LYS A 199 8.56 13.08 16.45
CA LYS A 199 8.03 13.12 17.83
C LYS A 199 6.51 13.27 17.88
N ASP A 200 5.98 14.07 16.96
CA ASP A 200 4.55 14.41 16.91
C ASP A 200 3.74 13.39 16.09
N ASP A 201 4.41 12.45 15.43
CA ASP A 201 3.73 11.45 14.60
C ASP A 201 3.00 10.41 15.46
N PRO A 202 1.76 10.04 15.10
CA PRO A 202 1.00 9.07 15.86
C PRO A 202 1.72 7.72 15.91
N ARG A 203 2.00 7.24 17.12
CA ARG A 203 2.65 5.94 17.35
C ARG A 203 1.83 4.76 16.84
N THR A 204 0.53 4.95 16.62
CA THR A 204 -0.39 3.96 16.06
C THR A 204 -0.09 3.63 14.60
N LEU A 205 0.56 4.53 13.87
CA LEU A 205 0.97 4.30 12.47
C LEU A 205 2.19 3.39 12.36
N ARG A 206 2.89 3.15 13.48
CA ARG A 206 4.11 2.34 13.53
C ARG A 206 3.76 0.87 13.71
N ARG A 207 4.52 -0.01 13.06
CA ARG A 207 4.46 -1.46 13.31
C ARG A 207 5.09 -1.83 14.64
N GLY A 208 6.10 -1.08 15.10
CA GLY A 208 6.80 -1.36 16.35
C GLY A 208 7.40 -2.76 16.37
N GLY A 209 7.96 -3.20 15.23
CA GLY A 209 8.52 -4.53 15.04
C GLY A 209 7.52 -5.65 14.76
N ARG A 210 6.21 -5.40 14.78
CA ARG A 210 5.19 -6.41 14.45
C ARG A 210 5.19 -6.71 12.94
N PRO A 211 5.29 -7.98 12.51
CA PRO A 211 5.16 -8.32 11.09
C PRO A 211 3.77 -7.99 10.57
N TYR A 212 3.67 -7.77 9.26
CA TYR A 212 2.43 -7.99 8.52
C TYR A 212 2.22 -9.50 8.46
N ALA A 213 1.11 -9.99 9.00
CA ALA A 213 0.87 -11.42 9.13
C ALA A 213 -0.61 -11.74 8.87
N ALA A 214 -0.86 -12.75 8.05
CA ALA A 214 -2.20 -13.22 7.70
C ALA A 214 -2.25 -14.75 7.75
N THR A 215 -3.40 -15.29 8.18
CA THR A 215 -3.73 -16.71 8.04
C THR A 215 -5.04 -16.81 7.27
N ILE A 216 -4.99 -17.43 6.10
CA ILE A 216 -6.10 -17.54 5.16
C ILE A 216 -6.47 -19.00 5.04
N LYS A 217 -7.77 -19.31 5.12
CA LYS A 217 -8.26 -20.66 4.84
C LYS A 217 -8.54 -20.76 3.34
N LEU A 218 -7.87 -21.68 2.67
CA LEU A 218 -8.10 -21.93 1.25
C LEU A 218 -9.35 -22.82 1.03
N ASP A 219 -10.02 -22.57 -0.08
CA ASP A 219 -11.14 -23.38 -0.54
C ASP A 219 -10.74 -24.84 -0.79
N GLU A 220 -11.72 -25.72 -0.85
CA GLU A 220 -11.45 -27.14 -1.07
C GLU A 220 -10.92 -27.35 -2.50
N GLY A 221 -9.79 -28.05 -2.62
CA GLY A 221 -9.09 -28.23 -3.90
C GLY A 221 -8.23 -27.04 -4.34
N ALA A 222 -8.27 -25.89 -3.64
CA ALA A 222 -7.35 -24.80 -3.87
C ALA A 222 -5.95 -25.13 -3.29
N HIS A 223 -4.91 -24.63 -3.96
CA HIS A 223 -3.53 -24.84 -3.58
C HIS A 223 -2.81 -23.49 -3.47
N PRO A 224 -1.78 -23.37 -2.62
CA PRO A 224 -0.91 -22.20 -2.60
C PRO A 224 -0.29 -21.93 -3.99
N GLY A 225 -0.14 -20.66 -4.34
CA GLY A 225 0.39 -20.24 -5.64
C GLY A 225 1.81 -20.74 -5.88
N ALA A 226 2.08 -21.27 -7.07
CA ALA A 226 3.38 -21.86 -7.40
C ALA A 226 4.48 -20.81 -7.62
N GLN A 227 4.10 -19.54 -7.80
CA GLN A 227 4.99 -18.43 -8.13
C GLN A 227 5.39 -17.57 -6.92
N GLY A 228 5.18 -18.09 -5.70
CA GLY A 228 5.31 -17.29 -4.48
C GLY A 228 4.23 -16.21 -4.38
N TYR A 229 4.48 -15.21 -3.55
CA TYR A 229 3.52 -14.15 -3.24
C TYR A 229 4.15 -12.77 -3.40
N GLN A 230 3.32 -11.72 -3.40
CA GLN A 230 3.75 -10.35 -3.49
C GLN A 230 3.35 -9.57 -2.23
N LEU A 231 4.27 -8.75 -1.72
CA LEU A 231 3.95 -7.68 -0.79
C LEU A 231 3.76 -6.40 -1.62
N SER A 232 2.52 -5.99 -1.86
CA SER A 232 2.23 -4.72 -2.53
C SER A 232 2.30 -3.58 -1.52
N ILE A 233 3.00 -2.53 -1.89
CA ILE A 233 3.23 -1.34 -1.08
C ILE A 233 2.86 -0.12 -1.91
N SER A 234 2.04 0.76 -1.35
CA SER A 234 1.73 2.04 -1.97
C SER A 234 1.63 3.16 -0.93
N GLY A 235 1.80 4.38 -1.44
CA GLY A 235 1.86 5.57 -0.61
C GLY A 235 2.32 6.77 -1.43
N ARG A 236 2.99 7.70 -0.75
CA ARG A 236 3.61 8.87 -1.38
C ARG A 236 5.11 8.86 -1.13
N ILE A 237 5.87 9.38 -2.09
CA ILE A 237 7.27 9.70 -1.88
C ILE A 237 7.32 10.84 -0.86
N GLY A 238 8.04 10.63 0.24
CA GLY A 238 8.29 11.63 1.26
C GLY A 238 9.51 12.48 0.90
N ALA A 239 10.01 13.21 1.89
CA ALA A 239 11.27 13.91 1.79
C ALA A 239 12.03 13.85 3.12
N PHE A 240 13.36 13.83 3.05
CA PHE A 240 14.22 14.01 4.21
C PHE A 240 14.21 15.49 4.66
N SER A 241 14.89 15.78 5.76
CA SER A 241 14.92 17.13 6.35
C SER A 241 15.46 18.23 5.43
N ASP A 242 16.24 17.86 4.42
CA ASP A 242 16.79 18.75 3.40
C ASP A 242 15.89 18.86 2.14
N ARG A 243 14.70 18.26 2.18
CA ARG A 243 13.68 18.18 1.12
C ARG A 243 14.04 17.23 -0.03
N GLN A 244 15.13 16.48 0.05
CA GLN A 244 15.44 15.47 -0.96
C GLN A 244 14.64 14.18 -0.69
N PRO A 245 14.08 13.53 -1.72
CA PRO A 245 13.33 12.28 -1.51
C PRO A 245 14.22 11.05 -1.42
N ILE A 246 15.47 11.12 -1.89
CA ILE A 246 16.40 9.99 -1.97
C ILE A 246 17.76 10.40 -1.42
N HIS A 247 18.28 9.67 -0.45
CA HIS A 247 19.63 9.81 0.07
C HIS A 247 20.45 8.57 -0.26
N CYS A 248 21.70 8.75 -0.65
CA CYS A 248 22.64 7.65 -0.91
C CYS A 248 23.91 7.80 -0.05
N THR A 249 24.52 6.67 0.32
CA THR A 249 25.83 6.62 0.98
C THR A 249 26.63 5.41 0.49
N ALA A 250 27.95 5.50 0.54
CA ALA A 250 28.85 4.39 0.28
C ALA A 250 30.04 4.48 1.24
N ALA A 251 30.62 3.32 1.56
CA ALA A 251 31.85 3.27 2.33
C ALA A 251 33.07 3.75 1.52
N ASP A 252 33.02 3.59 0.19
CA ASP A 252 34.08 3.95 -0.75
C ASP A 252 33.48 4.28 -2.12
N ALA A 253 34.21 5.02 -2.97
CA ALA A 253 33.79 5.41 -4.31
C ALA A 253 33.65 4.23 -5.28
N GLU A 254 34.41 3.15 -5.06
CA GLU A 254 34.35 1.93 -5.88
C GLU A 254 33.22 0.97 -5.45
N VAL A 255 32.51 1.31 -4.37
CA VAL A 255 31.39 0.52 -3.87
C VAL A 255 30.08 1.14 -4.32
N ARG A 256 29.18 0.29 -4.83
CA ARG A 256 27.82 0.73 -5.18
C ARG A 256 27.14 1.36 -3.95
N PRO A 257 26.59 2.59 -4.07
CA PRO A 257 25.91 3.23 -2.96
C PRO A 257 24.67 2.47 -2.49
N VAL A 258 24.40 2.56 -1.18
CA VAL A 258 23.12 2.22 -0.58
C VAL A 258 22.24 3.48 -0.61
N CYS A 259 21.08 3.39 -1.24
CA CYS A 259 20.13 4.49 -1.33
C CYS A 259 18.83 4.19 -0.58
N LEU A 260 18.33 5.19 0.14
CA LEU A 260 17.03 5.14 0.79
C LEU A 260 16.10 6.20 0.22
N VAL A 261 14.89 5.78 -0.06
CA VAL A 261 13.80 6.64 -0.51
C VAL A 261 12.89 6.90 0.69
N ALA A 262 12.68 8.18 1.01
CA ALA A 262 11.69 8.57 2.00
C ALA A 262 10.28 8.29 1.45
N VAL A 263 9.41 7.67 2.25
CA VAL A 263 8.03 7.36 1.87
C VAL A 263 7.06 7.58 3.03
N GLU A 264 5.82 7.91 2.68
CA GLU A 264 4.66 7.83 3.55
C GLU A 264 3.79 6.69 3.04
N LEU A 265 3.80 5.55 3.74
CA LEU A 265 3.01 4.39 3.35
C LEU A 265 1.55 4.62 3.72
N THR A 266 0.64 4.30 2.79
CA THR A 266 -0.81 4.34 3.03
C THR A 266 -1.45 2.97 2.93
N ARG A 267 -0.78 2.02 2.27
CA ARG A 267 -1.28 0.65 2.07
C ARG A 267 -0.14 -0.35 1.98
N VAL A 268 -0.32 -1.45 2.70
CA VAL A 268 0.48 -2.67 2.55
C VAL A 268 -0.47 -3.84 2.37
N ALA A 269 -0.15 -4.76 1.47
CA ALA A 269 -1.01 -5.88 1.14
C ALA A 269 -0.24 -7.13 0.74
N PHE A 270 -0.83 -8.30 1.02
CA PHE A 270 -0.41 -9.55 0.39
C PHE A 270 -1.29 -9.81 -0.84
N ASP A 271 -0.65 -10.09 -1.96
CA ASP A 271 -1.31 -10.45 -3.21
C ASP A 271 -0.79 -11.80 -3.73
N ASP A 272 -1.69 -12.56 -4.36
CA ASP A 272 -1.34 -13.73 -5.17
C ASP A 272 -1.07 -13.28 -6.62
N PRO A 273 0.18 -13.40 -7.12
CA PRO A 273 0.52 -12.98 -8.48
C PRO A 273 -0.11 -13.87 -9.56
N GLU A 274 -0.53 -15.10 -9.24
CA GLU A 274 -1.11 -16.03 -10.20
C GLU A 274 -2.58 -15.73 -10.46
N SER A 275 -3.36 -15.53 -9.39
CA SER A 275 -4.79 -15.19 -9.49
C SER A 275 -5.06 -13.68 -9.56
N GLY A 276 -4.09 -12.84 -9.19
CA GLY A 276 -4.26 -11.39 -9.04
C GLY A 276 -5.10 -10.98 -7.82
N VAL A 277 -5.41 -11.92 -6.93
CA VAL A 277 -6.27 -11.71 -5.76
C VAL A 277 -5.49 -11.04 -4.63
N ASN A 278 -6.12 -10.03 -4.02
CA ASN A 278 -5.67 -9.50 -2.74
C ASN A 278 -6.06 -10.46 -1.60
N LEU A 279 -5.07 -10.92 -0.85
CA LEU A 279 -5.22 -11.93 0.20
C LEU A 279 -5.43 -11.31 1.59
N SER A 280 -4.78 -10.16 1.84
CA SER A 280 -4.89 -9.41 3.09
C SER A 280 -4.38 -7.99 2.86
N GLU A 281 -4.91 -7.02 3.61
CA GLU A 281 -4.57 -5.61 3.49
C GLU A 281 -4.49 -4.89 4.84
N TRP A 282 -3.62 -3.90 4.91
CA TRP A 282 -3.48 -2.95 5.99
C TRP A 282 -3.48 -1.53 5.41
N ALA A 283 -4.47 -0.73 5.82
CA ALA A 283 -4.43 0.72 5.66
C ALA A 283 -3.55 1.32 6.77
N LEU A 284 -2.71 2.28 6.39
CA LEU A 284 -1.77 2.96 7.29
C LEU A 284 -2.15 4.44 7.41
#